data_AF-A0A925G818-F1
#
_entry.id   AF-A0A925G818-F1
#
_cell.length_a   1.000
_cell.length_b   1.000
_cell.length_c   1.000
_cell.angle_alpha   90.00
_cell.angle_beta   90.00
_cell.angle_gamma   90.00
#
_symmetry.space_group_name_H-M   'P 1'
#
loop_
_entity.id
_entity.type
_entity.pdbx_description
1 polymer ?
#
loop_
_entity_poly.entity_id
_entity_poly.type
_entity_poly.pdbx_seq_one_letter_code
_entity_poly.pdbx_strand_id
1 'polypeptide(L)'
;MKELLEIVKAFEDARNRNLKTALATVVHVQGSAYRHEGARMLVTENGELTGAISGGCLEGDALRKARLAMAESRNMLVTYDTTDEDDATLGVGLGCNGIIQILLEPINPEDNFNPINHFKNFLSKRQTAVIGTFFNLENKLAVQPGTCVLVTEDGKFNGSLENSLQKSFTNDMNLALESCQSLIKHYPEIYITGFIEYLKPPVHVLIFGAGNDAIPLAQMANILGWEVSVIDGRSNYASPFRFPTAKQVLVAKPEQALSKMLIDNWTVAVLMTHNYNYDIAALK
;
A
#
# COMPACT_ATOMS: atom_id res chain seq x y z
N MET A 1 -0.08 -4.20 -1.08
CA MET A 1 -1.47 -4.35 -0.61
C MET A 1 -1.58 -4.89 0.81
N LYS A 2 -0.96 -6.03 1.14
CA LYS A 2 -0.91 -6.53 2.52
C LYS A 2 -0.43 -5.49 3.54
N GLU A 3 0.64 -4.75 3.19
CA GLU A 3 1.16 -3.66 4.04
C GLU A 3 0.12 -2.57 4.35
N LEU A 4 -0.69 -2.14 3.37
CA LEU A 4 -1.75 -1.14 3.60
C LEU A 4 -2.83 -1.67 4.56
N LEU A 5 -3.24 -2.94 4.42
CA LEU A 5 -4.19 -3.58 5.33
C LEU A 5 -3.64 -3.67 6.75
N GLU A 6 -2.36 -4.03 6.88
CA GLU A 6 -1.66 -4.10 8.17
C GLU A 6 -1.53 -2.73 8.82
N ILE A 7 -1.18 -1.69 8.05
CA ILE A 7 -1.11 -0.30 8.51
C ILE A 7 -2.48 0.18 9.01
N VAL A 8 -3.55 -0.05 8.24
CA VAL A 8 -4.91 0.33 8.66
C VAL A 8 -5.29 -0.39 9.95
N LYS A 9 -5.00 -1.69 10.05
CA LYS A 9 -5.28 -2.46 11.27
C LYS A 9 -4.49 -1.95 12.47
N ALA A 10 -3.18 -1.74 12.30
CA ALA A 10 -2.31 -1.22 13.35
C ALA A 10 -2.74 0.17 13.83
N PHE A 11 -3.21 1.03 12.92
CA PHE A 11 -3.78 2.32 13.28
C PHE A 11 -5.04 2.16 14.12
N GLU A 12 -5.98 1.28 13.74
CA GLU A 12 -7.19 1.03 14.54
C GLU A 12 -6.84 0.49 15.94
N ASP A 13 -5.90 -0.43 16.03
CA ASP A 13 -5.41 -0.99 17.30
C ASP A 13 -4.72 0.08 18.17
N ALA A 14 -3.96 0.99 17.56
CA ALA A 14 -3.35 2.13 18.25
C ALA A 14 -4.42 3.13 18.73
N ARG A 15 -5.41 3.46 17.89
CA ARG A 15 -6.52 4.35 18.22
C ARG A 15 -7.33 3.82 19.40
N ASN A 16 -7.64 2.53 19.41
CA ASN A 16 -8.35 1.88 20.53
C ASN A 16 -7.56 1.95 21.85
N ARG A 17 -6.23 2.03 21.77
CA ARG A 17 -5.33 2.22 22.91
C ARG A 17 -5.06 3.70 23.24
N ASN A 18 -5.69 4.64 22.53
CA ASN A 18 -5.45 6.08 22.61
C ASN A 18 -3.99 6.49 22.35
N LEU A 19 -3.32 5.76 21.46
CA LEU A 19 -1.93 6.06 21.10
C LEU A 19 -1.88 7.02 19.91
N LYS A 20 -1.01 8.04 19.99
CA LYS A 20 -0.66 8.85 18.81
C LYS A 20 0.09 8.00 17.78
N THR A 21 -0.12 8.32 16.51
CA THR A 21 0.56 7.66 15.40
C THR A 21 1.03 8.66 14.35
N ALA A 22 2.04 8.28 13.58
CA ALA A 22 2.46 8.98 12.38
C ALA A 22 2.70 7.98 11.25
N LEU A 23 2.39 8.38 10.02
CA LEU A 23 2.73 7.64 8.82
C LEU A 23 4.06 8.15 8.27
N ALA A 24 5.02 7.27 8.07
CA ALA A 24 6.21 7.53 7.30
C ALA A 24 6.02 7.00 5.89
N THR A 25 6.15 7.86 4.88
CA THR A 25 6.00 7.51 3.46
C THR A 25 7.27 7.88 2.72
N VAL A 26 7.87 6.95 1.96
CA VAL A 26 8.90 7.29 0.96
C VAL A 26 8.19 8.01 -0.19
N VAL A 27 8.49 9.29 -0.38
CA VAL A 27 7.78 10.14 -1.34
C VAL A 27 8.61 10.50 -2.57
N HIS A 28 9.94 10.38 -2.47
CA HIS A 28 10.85 10.62 -3.57
C HIS A 28 12.18 9.90 -3.31
N VAL A 29 12.78 9.37 -4.37
CA VAL A 29 14.08 8.71 -4.36
C VAL A 29 14.93 9.21 -5.52
N GLN A 30 16.20 9.50 -5.26
CA GLN A 30 17.22 9.75 -6.27
C GLN A 30 18.32 8.70 -6.14
N GLY A 31 18.67 8.03 -7.23
CA GLY A 31 19.66 6.95 -7.19
C GLY A 31 19.08 5.64 -6.65
N SER A 32 19.89 4.91 -5.88
CA SER A 32 19.52 3.56 -5.39
C SER A 32 18.94 3.60 -3.98
N ALA A 33 17.83 2.90 -3.77
CA ALA A 33 17.23 2.69 -2.45
C ALA A 33 16.68 1.27 -2.30
N TYR A 34 16.61 0.77 -1.06
CA TYR A 34 16.06 -0.56 -0.78
C TYR A 34 14.53 -0.62 -1.00
N ARG A 35 13.83 0.44 -0.60
CA ARG A 35 12.40 0.65 -0.91
C ARG A 35 12.27 1.92 -1.75
N HIS A 36 11.30 1.89 -2.66
CA HIS A 36 10.96 3.01 -3.53
C HIS A 36 9.72 3.77 -3.02
N GLU A 37 9.35 4.81 -3.76
CA GLU A 37 8.20 5.65 -3.51
C GLU A 37 6.92 4.83 -3.29
N GLY A 38 6.12 5.23 -2.31
CA GLY A 38 4.91 4.53 -1.86
C GLY A 38 5.16 3.47 -0.79
N ALA A 39 6.42 3.15 -0.46
CA ALA A 39 6.73 2.36 0.73
C ALA A 39 6.37 3.13 2.01
N ARG A 40 5.74 2.42 2.95
CA ARG A 40 5.13 3.05 4.13
C ARG A 40 5.44 2.30 5.40
N MET A 41 5.50 3.06 6.49
CA MET A 41 5.60 2.53 7.84
C MET A 41 4.75 3.37 8.80
N LEU A 42 3.80 2.75 9.48
CA LEU A 42 3.10 3.36 10.60
C LEU A 42 3.98 3.29 11.84
N VAL A 43 4.09 4.42 12.52
CA VAL A 43 4.82 4.57 13.78
C VAL A 43 3.84 4.93 14.88
N THR A 44 3.86 4.21 15.99
CA THR A 44 3.12 4.59 17.20
C THR A 44 4.01 5.37 18.16
N GLU A 45 3.43 6.18 19.05
CA GLU A 45 4.21 6.92 20.05
C GLU A 45 5.00 6.01 20.99
N ASN A 46 4.48 4.82 21.32
CA ASN A 46 5.17 3.81 22.13
C ASN A 46 6.29 3.07 21.37
N GLY A 47 6.42 3.29 20.05
CA GLY A 47 7.54 2.82 19.24
C GLY A 47 7.29 1.50 18.50
N GLU A 48 6.06 1.04 18.42
CA GLU A 48 5.66 -0.05 17.54
C GLU A 48 5.70 0.43 16.08
N LEU A 49 6.21 -0.43 15.19
CA LEU A 49 6.37 -0.15 13.76
C LEU A 49 5.56 -1.18 12.95
N THR A 50 4.82 -0.72 11.95
CA THR A 50 4.09 -1.59 11.01
C THR A 50 4.34 -1.16 9.57
N GLY A 51 4.86 -2.06 8.74
CA GLY A 51 5.41 -1.73 7.42
C GLY A 51 6.91 -1.41 7.50
N ALA A 52 7.51 -1.04 6.36
CA ALA A 52 8.93 -0.70 6.29
C ALA A 52 9.21 0.29 5.16
N ILE A 53 10.13 1.22 5.42
CA ILE A 53 10.58 2.25 4.48
C ILE A 53 12.00 2.01 3.97
N SER A 54 12.72 1.06 4.57
CA SER A 54 14.05 0.63 4.15
C SER A 54 14.27 -0.86 4.44
N GLY A 55 15.53 -1.31 4.45
CA GLY A 55 15.92 -2.67 4.83
C GLY A 55 16.23 -2.84 6.32
N GLY A 56 15.88 -1.85 7.17
CA GLY A 56 16.16 -1.84 8.61
C GLY A 56 17.13 -0.74 9.07
N CYS A 57 17.63 0.08 8.15
CA CYS A 57 18.68 1.07 8.42
C CYS A 57 18.13 2.47 8.78
N LEU A 58 16.96 2.85 8.28
CA LEU A 58 16.39 4.19 8.48
C LEU A 58 15.35 4.23 9.60
N GLU A 59 14.79 3.07 9.99
CA GLU A 59 13.60 2.98 10.83
C GLU A 59 13.82 3.55 12.25
N GLY A 60 15.03 3.37 12.81
CA GLY A 60 15.36 3.88 14.15
C GLY A 60 15.36 5.41 14.23
N ASP A 61 15.93 6.09 13.24
CA ASP A 61 15.93 7.56 13.19
C ASP A 61 14.56 8.10 12.75
N ALA A 62 13.91 7.44 11.78
CA ALA A 62 12.55 7.76 11.36
C ALA A 62 11.56 7.68 12.53
N LEU A 63 11.69 6.69 13.43
CA LEU A 63 10.92 6.60 14.67
C LEU A 63 11.09 7.85 15.55
N ARG A 64 12.32 8.32 15.71
CA ARG A 64 12.65 9.49 16.55
C ARG A 64 12.04 10.76 15.95
N LYS A 65 12.19 10.96 14.65
CA LYS A 65 11.63 12.10 13.91
C LYS A 65 10.10 12.04 13.84
N ALA A 66 9.51 10.84 13.73
CA ALA A 66 8.05 10.67 13.74
C ALA A 66 7.45 11.06 15.09
N ARG A 67 8.11 10.74 16.21
CA ARG A 67 7.71 11.22 17.55
C ARG A 67 7.76 12.74 17.67
N LEU A 68 8.76 13.38 17.06
CA LEU A 68 8.82 14.83 17.00
C LEU A 68 7.65 15.40 16.19
N ALA A 69 7.38 14.85 15.01
CA ALA A 69 6.23 15.25 14.18
C ALA A 69 4.90 15.09 14.93
N MET A 70 4.70 14.00 15.68
CA MET A 70 3.55 13.80 16.57
C MET A 70 3.45 14.83 17.70
N ALA A 71 4.58 15.21 18.30
CA ALA A 71 4.62 16.22 19.35
C ALA A 71 4.30 17.62 18.82
N GLU A 72 4.81 17.97 17.64
CA GLU A 72 4.53 19.23 16.95
C GLU A 72 3.17 19.24 16.24
N SER A 73 2.55 18.08 16.06
CA SER A 73 1.33 17.91 15.24
C SER A 73 1.47 18.53 13.86
N ARG A 74 2.65 18.34 13.25
CA ARG A 74 3.03 18.92 11.98
C ARG A 74 3.74 17.90 11.10
N ASN A 75 3.38 17.86 9.82
CA ASN A 75 4.07 17.05 8.83
C ASN A 75 5.53 17.50 8.66
N MET A 76 6.44 16.54 8.51
CA MET A 76 7.88 16.81 8.36
C MET A 76 8.45 16.04 7.17
N LEU A 77 9.16 16.74 6.29
CA LEU A 77 9.94 16.11 5.23
C LEU A 77 11.38 15.88 5.71
N VAL A 78 11.82 14.63 5.64
CA VAL A 78 13.15 14.21 6.09
C VAL A 78 13.94 13.67 4.90
N THR A 79 15.15 14.19 4.71
CA THR A 79 16.09 13.69 3.71
C THR A 79 17.10 12.78 4.40
N TYR A 80 17.30 11.60 3.83
CA TYR A 80 18.41 10.71 4.14
C TYR A 80 19.31 10.65 2.91
N ASP A 81 20.51 11.21 3.03
CA ASP A 81 21.54 11.10 2.00
C ASP A 81 22.45 9.93 2.38
N THR A 82 22.51 8.94 1.51
CA THR A 82 23.34 7.73 1.70
C THR A 82 24.54 7.73 0.77
N THR A 83 24.73 8.82 0.01
CA THR A 83 25.87 9.04 -0.88
C THR A 83 27.05 9.71 -0.17
N ASP A 84 26.77 10.36 0.97
CA ASP A 84 27.77 11.08 1.75
C ASP A 84 28.50 10.14 2.74
N GLU A 85 29.80 9.98 2.55
CA GLU A 85 30.65 9.13 3.39
C GLU A 85 30.85 9.73 4.81
N ASP A 86 30.62 11.03 5.02
CA ASP A 86 30.79 11.69 6.33
C ASP A 86 29.59 11.49 7.29
N ASP A 87 28.39 11.23 6.76
CA ASP A 87 27.19 10.83 7.54
C ASP A 87 27.26 9.37 8.01
N ALA A 88 28.29 8.62 7.57
CA ALA A 88 28.65 7.30 8.10
C ALA A 88 29.08 7.34 9.59
N THR A 89 29.23 8.52 10.18
CA THR A 89 29.47 8.70 11.63
C THR A 89 28.30 8.25 12.51
N LEU A 90 27.10 8.04 11.94
CA LEU A 90 25.98 7.34 12.61
C LEU A 90 26.04 5.80 12.51
N GLY A 91 27.12 5.24 11.95
CA GLY A 91 27.47 3.83 12.09
C GLY A 91 26.63 2.85 11.28
N VAL A 92 25.83 3.32 10.33
CA VAL A 92 25.05 2.45 9.44
C VAL A 92 25.64 2.60 8.05
N GLY A 93 26.47 1.64 7.64
CA GLY A 93 26.94 1.53 6.26
C GLY A 93 25.75 1.28 5.35
N LEU A 94 25.16 2.37 4.85
CA LEU A 94 24.03 2.34 3.95
C LEU A 94 24.57 1.91 2.59
N GLY A 95 24.50 0.61 2.28
CA GLY A 95 24.97 0.06 1.00
C GLY A 95 24.15 0.53 -0.22
N CYS A 96 23.09 1.30 -0.01
CA CYS A 96 22.33 1.98 -1.06
C CYS A 96 23.01 3.32 -1.33
N ASN A 97 23.35 3.62 -2.59
CA ASN A 97 23.96 4.90 -2.98
C ASN A 97 22.87 5.82 -3.55
N GLY A 98 22.11 6.49 -2.68
CA GLY A 98 21.00 7.35 -3.10
C GLY A 98 20.52 8.35 -2.04
N ILE A 99 19.57 9.18 -2.43
CA ILE A 99 18.93 10.17 -1.56
C ILE A 99 17.46 9.82 -1.45
N ILE A 100 16.97 9.65 -0.22
CA ILE A 100 15.61 9.23 0.06
C ILE A 100 14.90 10.33 0.83
N GLN A 101 13.76 10.80 0.32
CA GLN A 101 12.90 11.74 1.01
C GLN A 101 11.70 11.00 1.62
N ILE A 102 11.59 11.07 2.94
CA ILE A 102 10.52 10.47 3.72
C ILE A 102 9.66 11.58 4.30
N LEU A 103 8.38 11.56 3.98
CA LEU A 103 7.38 12.40 4.60
C LEU A 103 6.84 11.71 5.85
N LEU A 104 6.88 12.42 6.98
CA LEU A 104 6.34 11.99 8.26
C LEU A 104 5.06 12.77 8.54
N GLU A 105 3.94 12.06 8.67
CA GLU A 105 2.61 12.62 8.79
C GLU A 105 1.96 12.17 10.11
N PRO A 106 1.96 13.00 11.17
CA PRO A 106 1.20 12.70 12.38
C PRO A 106 -0.29 12.59 12.03
N ILE A 107 -0.90 11.47 12.37
CA ILE A 107 -2.28 11.19 11.97
C ILE A 107 -3.22 11.76 13.03
N ASN A 108 -4.04 12.72 12.63
CA ASN A 108 -5.20 13.15 13.40
C ASN A 108 -6.40 12.23 13.08
N PRO A 109 -6.88 11.39 14.03
CA PRO A 109 -7.99 10.47 13.76
C PRO A 109 -9.32 11.17 13.43
N GLU A 110 -9.49 12.41 13.90
CA GLU A 110 -10.71 13.21 13.68
C GLU A 110 -10.75 13.88 12.29
N ASP A 111 -9.63 13.90 11.58
CA ASP A 111 -9.59 14.40 10.21
C ASP A 111 -10.09 13.31 9.24
N ASN A 112 -11.21 13.57 8.57
CA ASN A 112 -11.78 12.65 7.59
C ASN A 112 -10.88 12.43 6.36
N PHE A 113 -9.99 13.38 6.05
CA PHE A 113 -9.07 13.31 4.92
C PHE A 113 -7.66 12.88 5.33
N ASN A 114 -7.51 12.26 6.51
CA ASN A 114 -6.22 11.70 6.89
C ASN A 114 -5.84 10.51 5.98
N PRO A 115 -4.53 10.18 5.89
CA PRO A 115 -4.02 9.15 4.98
C PRO A 115 -4.66 7.77 5.20
N ILE A 116 -4.96 7.41 6.45
CA ILE A 116 -5.54 6.11 6.80
C ILE A 116 -6.98 6.00 6.31
N ASN A 117 -7.75 7.08 6.35
CA ASN A 117 -9.12 7.10 5.82
C ASN A 117 -9.14 6.97 4.29
N HIS A 118 -8.15 7.54 3.59
CA HIS A 118 -7.95 7.29 2.16
C HIS A 118 -7.66 5.80 1.89
N PHE A 119 -6.77 5.18 2.66
CA PHE A 119 -6.51 3.73 2.52
C PHE A 119 -7.75 2.89 2.79
N LYS A 120 -8.52 3.19 3.84
CA LYS A 120 -9.79 2.50 4.13
C LYS A 120 -10.79 2.63 2.99
N ASN A 121 -10.94 3.83 2.42
CA ASN A 121 -11.85 4.06 1.30
C ASN A 121 -11.44 3.20 0.10
N PHE A 122 -10.15 3.24 -0.26
CA PHE A 122 -9.60 2.40 -1.32
C PHE A 122 -9.83 0.90 -1.05
N LEU A 123 -9.53 0.43 0.17
CA LEU A 123 -9.65 -0.98 0.56
C LEU A 123 -11.10 -1.46 0.72
N SER A 124 -12.08 -0.56 0.84
CA SER A 124 -13.50 -0.90 1.01
C SER A 124 -14.12 -1.55 -0.23
N LYS A 125 -13.50 -1.37 -1.39
CA LYS A 125 -13.95 -1.91 -2.67
C LYS A 125 -12.79 -2.45 -3.47
N ARG A 126 -13.03 -3.50 -4.24
CA ARG A 126 -12.07 -4.00 -5.21
C ARG A 126 -12.11 -3.10 -6.45
N GLN A 127 -11.27 -2.07 -6.46
CA GLN A 127 -11.20 -1.06 -7.51
C GLN A 127 -9.78 -0.51 -7.63
N THR A 128 -9.51 0.24 -8.69
CA THR A 128 -8.28 1.04 -8.80
C THR A 128 -8.49 2.45 -8.22
N ALA A 129 -7.42 3.11 -7.83
CA ALA A 129 -7.46 4.48 -7.35
C ALA A 129 -6.12 5.19 -7.56
N VAL A 130 -6.10 6.50 -7.43
CA VAL A 130 -4.88 7.30 -7.34
C VAL A 130 -4.88 8.10 -6.06
N ILE A 131 -3.77 8.10 -5.35
CA ILE A 131 -3.57 8.88 -4.13
C ILE A 131 -2.53 9.98 -4.37
N GLY A 132 -2.84 11.20 -3.92
CA GLY A 132 -1.96 12.35 -4.05
C GLY A 132 -1.28 12.69 -2.74
N THR A 133 0.05 12.68 -2.73
CA THR A 133 0.88 13.10 -1.58
C THR A 133 1.74 14.29 -1.98
N PHE A 134 1.53 15.44 -1.33
CA PHE A 134 2.13 16.71 -1.73
C PHE A 134 3.11 17.21 -0.67
N PHE A 135 4.28 17.67 -1.11
CA PHE A 135 5.37 18.08 -0.22
C PHE A 135 6.26 19.11 -0.92
N ASN A 136 6.99 19.91 -0.15
CA ASN A 136 7.92 20.90 -0.66
C ASN A 136 9.35 20.35 -0.57
N LEU A 137 9.91 19.95 -1.72
CA LEU A 137 11.29 19.45 -1.83
C LEU A 137 12.35 20.55 -1.65
N GLU A 138 12.03 21.79 -2.01
CA GLU A 138 12.99 22.91 -2.02
C GLU A 138 13.19 23.51 -0.62
N ASN A 139 12.14 23.48 0.22
CA ASN A 139 12.15 24.02 1.56
C ASN A 139 11.46 23.06 2.54
N LYS A 140 12.26 22.23 3.22
CA LYS A 140 11.80 21.32 4.28
C LYS A 140 11.13 22.00 5.49
N LEU A 141 11.37 23.31 5.68
CA LEU A 141 10.74 24.10 6.75
C LEU A 141 9.38 24.67 6.33
N ALA A 142 9.07 24.69 5.04
CA ALA A 142 7.75 25.07 4.56
C ALA A 142 6.68 24.06 5.00
N VAL A 143 5.42 24.46 4.85
CA VAL A 143 4.28 23.57 5.08
C VAL A 143 4.39 22.37 4.14
N GLN A 144 4.17 21.18 4.69
CA GLN A 144 4.17 19.92 3.96
C GLN A 144 2.71 19.41 3.93
N PRO A 145 1.94 19.61 2.84
CA PRO A 145 0.51 19.28 2.83
C PRO A 145 0.19 17.82 3.14
N GLY A 146 1.02 16.90 2.65
CA GLY A 146 0.91 15.46 2.86
C GLY A 146 -0.08 14.75 1.95
N THR A 147 -0.49 13.55 2.36
CA THR A 147 -1.45 12.70 1.67
C THR A 147 -2.86 13.18 1.97
N CYS A 148 -3.44 13.95 1.05
CA CYS A 148 -4.70 14.65 1.28
C CYS A 148 -5.77 14.41 0.19
N VAL A 149 -5.49 13.57 -0.81
CA VAL A 149 -6.46 13.26 -1.88
C VAL A 149 -6.42 11.80 -2.29
N LEU A 150 -7.61 11.25 -2.52
CA LEU A 150 -7.87 10.01 -3.22
C LEU A 150 -8.85 10.27 -4.38
N VAL A 151 -8.53 9.77 -5.57
CA VAL A 151 -9.47 9.67 -6.70
C VAL A 151 -9.66 8.20 -7.02
N THR A 152 -10.89 7.71 -6.91
CA THR A 152 -11.25 6.33 -7.25
C THR A 152 -11.59 6.18 -8.73
N GLU A 153 -11.58 4.95 -9.24
CA GLU A 153 -11.90 4.62 -10.65
C GLU A 153 -13.25 5.17 -11.14
N ASP A 154 -14.22 5.36 -10.25
CA ASP A 154 -15.52 5.99 -10.56
C ASP A 154 -15.46 7.52 -10.64
N GLY A 155 -14.25 8.10 -10.62
CA GLY A 155 -14.00 9.55 -10.71
C GLY A 155 -14.34 10.31 -9.43
N LYS A 156 -14.66 9.63 -8.32
CA LYS A 156 -14.94 10.32 -7.05
C LYS A 156 -13.66 10.86 -6.45
N PHE A 157 -13.63 12.18 -6.34
CA PHE A 157 -12.61 12.92 -5.61
C PHE A 157 -12.96 12.95 -4.11
N ASN A 158 -12.02 12.56 -3.28
CA ASN A 158 -12.11 12.64 -1.83
C ASN A 158 -10.82 13.25 -1.30
N GLY A 159 -10.86 14.49 -0.81
CA GLY A 159 -9.67 15.15 -0.30
C GLY A 159 -9.88 16.58 0.16
N SER A 160 -8.87 17.12 0.83
CA SER A 160 -8.79 18.51 1.28
C SER A 160 -7.65 19.23 0.55
N LEU A 161 -7.98 19.93 -0.54
CA LEU A 161 -7.04 20.80 -1.25
C LEU A 161 -7.64 22.17 -1.48
N GLU A 162 -6.78 23.18 -1.59
CA GLU A 162 -7.19 24.50 -2.03
C GLU A 162 -7.74 24.45 -3.47
N ASN A 163 -8.88 25.12 -3.69
CA ASN A 163 -9.61 25.09 -4.96
C ASN A 163 -8.77 25.54 -6.18
N SER A 164 -7.78 26.41 -5.97
CA SER A 164 -6.89 26.92 -7.03
C SER A 164 -6.04 25.81 -7.67
N LEU A 165 -5.68 24.78 -6.90
CA LEU A 165 -4.76 23.71 -7.31
C LEU A 165 -5.47 22.43 -7.70
N GLN A 166 -6.71 22.27 -7.27
CA GLN A 166 -7.52 21.08 -7.50
C GLN A 166 -7.58 20.70 -8.98
N LYS A 167 -7.71 21.66 -9.90
CA LYS A 167 -7.75 21.37 -11.34
C LYS A 167 -6.46 20.74 -11.88
N SER A 168 -5.31 21.31 -11.53
CA SER A 168 -4.02 20.78 -12.01
C SER A 168 -3.77 19.39 -11.44
N PHE A 169 -4.00 19.20 -10.15
CA PHE A 169 -3.74 17.93 -9.49
C PHE A 169 -4.71 16.85 -9.98
N THR A 170 -5.99 17.18 -10.14
CA THR A 170 -6.98 16.24 -10.70
C THR A 170 -6.61 15.79 -12.11
N ASN A 171 -6.09 16.68 -12.95
CA ASN A 171 -5.64 16.30 -14.29
C ASN A 171 -4.49 15.29 -14.26
N ASP A 172 -3.46 15.53 -13.43
CA ASP A 172 -2.33 14.61 -13.31
C ASP A 172 -2.74 13.28 -12.63
N MET A 173 -3.69 13.31 -11.69
CA MET A 173 -4.26 12.10 -11.08
C MET A 173 -5.08 11.28 -12.08
N ASN A 174 -5.87 11.92 -12.94
CA ASN A 174 -6.58 11.24 -14.02
C ASN A 174 -5.60 10.63 -15.02
N LEU A 175 -4.52 11.35 -15.35
CA LEU A 175 -3.46 10.81 -16.21
C LEU A 175 -2.82 9.56 -15.59
N ALA A 176 -2.57 9.55 -14.29
CA ALA A 176 -2.06 8.37 -13.57
C ALA A 176 -3.05 7.19 -13.59
N LEU A 177 -4.36 7.46 -13.47
CA LEU A 177 -5.41 6.44 -13.63
C LEU A 177 -5.42 5.85 -15.05
N GLU A 178 -5.43 6.71 -16.07
CA GLU A 178 -5.48 6.30 -17.49
C GLU A 178 -4.23 5.53 -17.91
N SER A 179 -3.05 5.97 -17.46
CA SER A 179 -1.77 5.31 -17.76
C SER A 179 -1.49 4.09 -16.87
N CYS A 180 -2.27 3.89 -15.80
CA CYS A 180 -2.05 2.85 -14.79
C CYS A 180 -0.63 2.91 -14.17
N GLN A 181 -0.10 4.12 -14.01
CA GLN A 181 1.27 4.36 -13.52
C GLN A 181 1.31 5.49 -12.50
N SER A 182 2.15 5.30 -11.47
CA SER A 182 2.51 6.37 -10.54
C SER A 182 3.45 7.37 -11.21
N LEU A 183 3.37 8.64 -10.82
CA LEU A 183 4.22 9.69 -11.34
C LEU A 183 4.60 10.71 -10.25
N ILE A 184 5.71 11.40 -10.48
CA ILE A 184 6.15 12.53 -9.66
C ILE A 184 6.02 13.78 -10.50
N LYS A 185 5.32 14.79 -9.97
CA LYS A 185 5.06 16.05 -10.66
C LYS A 185 5.54 17.22 -9.82
N HIS A 186 6.31 18.11 -10.43
CA HIS A 186 6.71 19.36 -9.81
C HIS A 186 5.81 20.51 -10.28
N TYR A 187 5.32 21.30 -9.32
CA TYR A 187 4.44 22.46 -9.50
C TYR A 187 5.21 23.72 -9.08
N PRO A 188 6.01 24.32 -9.99
CA PRO A 188 6.95 25.38 -9.63
C PRO A 188 6.27 26.66 -9.17
N GLU A 189 5.08 26.97 -9.70
CA GLU A 189 4.28 28.16 -9.36
C GLU A 189 3.93 28.25 -7.86
N ILE A 190 3.97 27.11 -7.16
CA ILE A 190 3.63 26.99 -5.74
C ILE A 190 4.69 26.25 -4.92
N TYR A 191 5.84 25.92 -5.54
CA TYR A 191 6.94 25.19 -4.90
C TYR A 191 6.51 23.86 -4.24
N ILE A 192 5.59 23.13 -4.88
CA ILE A 192 5.12 21.83 -4.40
C ILE A 192 5.52 20.74 -5.39
N THR A 193 5.87 19.58 -4.85
CA THR A 193 6.00 18.32 -5.58
C THR A 193 4.88 17.39 -5.15
N GLY A 194 4.20 16.79 -6.12
CA GLY A 194 3.21 15.75 -5.91
C GLY A 194 3.77 14.39 -6.28
N PHE A 195 3.77 13.46 -5.32
CA PHE A 195 3.83 12.04 -5.61
C PHE A 195 2.41 11.54 -5.83
N ILE A 196 2.10 11.19 -7.07
CA ILE A 196 0.79 10.76 -7.54
C ILE A 196 0.88 9.25 -7.76
N GLU A 197 0.34 8.49 -6.82
CA GLU A 197 0.52 7.03 -6.79
C GLU A 197 -0.72 6.31 -7.30
N TYR A 198 -0.53 5.47 -8.32
CA TYR A 198 -1.55 4.56 -8.80
C TYR A 198 -1.63 3.31 -7.91
N LEU A 199 -2.79 3.10 -7.32
CA LEU A 199 -3.10 1.99 -6.43
C LEU A 199 -3.96 0.94 -7.15
N LYS A 200 -3.52 -0.32 -7.04
CA LYS A 200 -4.20 -1.49 -7.60
C LYS A 200 -4.78 -2.38 -6.50
N PRO A 201 -5.95 -3.02 -6.70
CA PRO A 201 -6.48 -3.99 -5.75
C PRO A 201 -5.53 -5.21 -5.61
N PRO A 202 -5.66 -6.02 -4.55
CA PRO A 202 -4.81 -7.21 -4.41
C PRO A 202 -5.10 -8.20 -5.54
N VAL A 203 -4.10 -8.92 -6.02
CA VAL A 203 -4.34 -10.02 -6.97
C VAL A 203 -5.19 -11.08 -6.30
N HIS A 204 -6.24 -11.56 -6.97
CA HIS A 204 -7.06 -12.68 -6.49
C HIS A 204 -6.72 -13.93 -7.29
N VAL A 205 -6.10 -14.91 -6.65
CA VAL A 205 -5.76 -16.20 -7.26
C VAL A 205 -6.87 -17.20 -7.00
N LEU A 206 -7.49 -17.66 -8.07
CA LEU A 206 -8.44 -18.78 -8.08
C LEU A 206 -7.67 -20.06 -8.36
N ILE A 207 -7.52 -20.91 -7.35
CA ILE A 207 -6.86 -22.20 -7.49
C ILE A 207 -7.93 -23.28 -7.69
N PHE A 208 -8.01 -23.83 -8.89
CA PHE A 208 -8.84 -24.99 -9.19
C PHE A 208 -8.03 -26.26 -8.92
N GLY A 209 -8.49 -27.05 -7.95
CA GLY A 209 -7.77 -28.20 -7.43
C GLY A 209 -7.25 -27.92 -6.02
N ALA A 210 -7.73 -28.70 -5.06
CA ALA A 210 -7.31 -28.64 -3.66
C ALA A 210 -6.29 -29.75 -3.34
N GLY A 211 -5.45 -30.15 -4.31
CA GLY A 211 -4.39 -31.14 -4.12
C GLY A 211 -3.36 -30.74 -3.04
N ASN A 212 -2.44 -31.63 -2.68
CA ASN A 212 -1.39 -31.31 -1.70
C ASN A 212 -0.40 -30.25 -2.22
N ASP A 213 -0.21 -30.23 -3.53
CA ASP A 213 0.58 -29.26 -4.30
C ASP A 213 -0.01 -27.85 -4.30
N ALA A 214 -1.33 -27.70 -4.13
CA ALA A 214 -1.99 -26.40 -4.02
C ALA A 214 -1.72 -25.68 -2.68
N ILE A 215 -1.37 -26.42 -1.61
CA ILE A 215 -1.13 -25.86 -0.28
C ILE A 215 0.06 -24.87 -0.27
N PRO A 216 1.28 -25.25 -0.72
CA PRO A 216 2.40 -24.32 -0.76
C PRO A 216 2.14 -23.14 -1.71
N LEU A 217 1.41 -23.35 -2.82
CA LEU A 217 1.03 -22.26 -3.72
C LEU A 217 0.14 -21.23 -2.99
N ALA A 218 -0.90 -21.68 -2.29
CA ALA A 218 -1.78 -20.80 -1.52
C ALA A 218 -1.02 -20.04 -0.42
N GLN A 219 -0.06 -20.68 0.23
CA GLN A 219 0.80 -20.05 1.24
C GLN A 219 1.70 -18.98 0.63
N MET A 220 2.39 -19.28 -0.47
CA MET A 220 3.25 -18.32 -1.16
C MET A 220 2.47 -17.13 -1.70
N ALA A 221 1.30 -17.35 -2.30
CA ALA A 221 0.43 -16.28 -2.76
C ALA A 221 -0.01 -15.36 -1.61
N ASN A 222 -0.36 -15.92 -0.44
CA ASN A 222 -0.68 -15.14 0.75
C ASN A 222 0.54 -14.35 1.29
N ILE A 223 1.76 -14.90 1.22
CA ILE A 223 2.99 -14.19 1.60
C ILE A 223 3.18 -12.95 0.71
N LEU A 224 2.93 -13.08 -0.60
CA LEU A 224 2.97 -11.97 -1.56
C LEU A 224 1.82 -10.96 -1.37
N GLY A 225 0.88 -11.22 -0.46
CA GLY A 225 -0.27 -10.37 -0.20
C GLY A 225 -1.38 -10.51 -1.24
N TRP A 226 -1.44 -11.64 -1.94
CA TRP A 226 -2.52 -11.99 -2.85
C TRP A 226 -3.64 -12.66 -2.07
N GLU A 227 -4.88 -12.42 -2.49
CA GLU A 227 -6.03 -13.14 -1.99
C GLU A 227 -6.10 -14.50 -2.69
N VAL A 228 -6.42 -15.56 -1.96
CA VAL A 228 -6.51 -16.92 -2.52
C VAL A 228 -7.89 -17.49 -2.27
N SER A 229 -8.53 -17.97 -3.33
CA SER A 229 -9.68 -18.87 -3.20
C SER A 229 -9.35 -20.23 -3.79
N VAL A 230 -9.65 -21.29 -3.05
CA VAL A 230 -9.42 -22.69 -3.48
C VAL A 230 -10.75 -23.33 -3.84
N ILE A 231 -10.85 -23.93 -5.02
CA ILE A 231 -12.07 -24.55 -5.54
C ILE A 231 -11.78 -26.01 -5.87
N ASP A 232 -12.55 -26.93 -5.29
CA ASP A 232 -12.49 -28.36 -5.62
C ASP A 232 -13.83 -29.03 -5.37
N GLY A 233 -14.22 -30.01 -6.19
CA GLY A 233 -15.47 -30.74 -6.00
C GLY A 233 -15.44 -31.74 -4.84
N ARG A 234 -14.25 -32.05 -4.32
CA ARG A 234 -14.03 -33.05 -3.26
C ARG A 234 -13.97 -32.38 -1.89
N SER A 235 -14.99 -32.61 -1.06
CA SER A 235 -15.08 -32.07 0.30
C SER A 235 -13.90 -32.46 1.21
N ASN A 236 -13.34 -33.65 1.02
CA ASN A 236 -12.16 -34.10 1.78
C ASN A 236 -10.89 -33.30 1.46
N TYR A 237 -10.84 -32.65 0.29
CA TYR A 237 -9.70 -31.86 -0.13
C TYR A 237 -9.94 -30.37 0.14
N ALA A 238 -11.05 -29.80 -0.35
CA ALA A 238 -11.41 -28.41 -0.14
C ALA A 238 -11.90 -28.17 1.29
N SER A 239 -10.96 -28.05 2.22
CA SER A 239 -11.19 -27.76 3.64
C SER A 239 -10.42 -26.53 4.09
N PRO A 240 -11.04 -25.58 4.83
CA PRO A 240 -10.34 -24.45 5.45
C PRO A 240 -9.19 -24.89 6.37
N PHE A 241 -9.26 -26.08 6.96
CA PHE A 241 -8.17 -26.62 7.78
C PHE A 241 -6.89 -26.88 6.96
N ARG A 242 -7.02 -27.30 5.69
CA ARG A 242 -5.89 -27.52 4.79
C ARG A 242 -5.36 -26.22 4.19
N PHE A 243 -6.21 -25.19 4.10
CA PHE A 243 -5.90 -23.89 3.50
C PHE A 243 -6.25 -22.74 4.45
N PRO A 244 -5.58 -22.63 5.62
CA PRO A 244 -5.95 -21.65 6.66
C PRO A 244 -5.71 -20.20 6.24
N THR A 245 -4.88 -19.96 5.23
CA THR A 245 -4.59 -18.62 4.70
C THR A 245 -5.46 -18.25 3.51
N ALA A 246 -6.28 -19.17 3.00
CA ALA A 246 -7.18 -18.86 1.89
C ALA A 246 -8.31 -17.95 2.37
N LYS A 247 -8.61 -16.92 1.59
CA LYS A 247 -9.78 -16.07 1.77
C LYS A 247 -11.07 -16.88 1.73
N GLN A 248 -11.11 -17.91 0.87
CA GLN A 248 -12.25 -18.80 0.72
C GLN A 248 -11.82 -20.19 0.27
N VAL A 249 -12.51 -21.22 0.76
CA VAL A 249 -12.38 -22.60 0.27
C VAL A 249 -13.76 -23.10 -0.11
N LEU A 250 -13.93 -23.49 -1.37
CA LEU A 250 -15.21 -23.84 -1.95
C LEU A 250 -15.25 -25.31 -2.37
N VAL A 251 -16.21 -26.03 -1.82
CA VAL A 251 -16.61 -27.35 -2.33
C VAL A 251 -17.65 -27.16 -3.41
N ALA A 252 -17.22 -27.03 -4.66
CA ALA A 252 -18.11 -26.72 -5.78
C ALA A 252 -17.47 -27.13 -7.11
N LYS A 253 -18.31 -27.44 -8.11
CA LYS A 253 -17.85 -27.55 -9.51
C LYS A 253 -17.39 -26.18 -10.02
N PRO A 254 -16.51 -26.11 -11.03
CA PRO A 254 -15.96 -24.85 -11.52
C PRO A 254 -17.01 -23.79 -11.86
N GLU A 255 -18.05 -24.17 -12.61
CA GLU A 255 -19.08 -23.26 -13.11
C GLU A 255 -19.91 -22.65 -11.95
N GLN A 256 -20.14 -23.46 -10.92
CA GLN A 256 -20.86 -23.04 -9.72
C GLN A 256 -20.03 -22.11 -8.83
N ALA A 257 -18.70 -22.26 -8.86
CA ALA A 257 -17.80 -21.38 -8.13
C ALA A 257 -17.64 -20.03 -8.85
N LEU A 258 -17.37 -20.07 -10.16
CA LEU A 258 -17.18 -18.89 -10.99
C LEU A 258 -18.39 -17.95 -10.97
N SER A 259 -19.61 -18.49 -11.00
CA SER A 259 -20.85 -17.69 -10.90
C SER A 259 -21.03 -16.93 -9.57
N LYS A 260 -20.26 -17.26 -8.53
CA LYS A 260 -20.30 -16.62 -7.21
C LYS A 260 -19.10 -15.72 -6.94
N MET A 261 -18.19 -15.58 -7.90
CA MET A 261 -16.93 -14.88 -7.75
C MET A 261 -16.92 -13.63 -8.62
N LEU A 262 -16.37 -12.54 -8.08
CA LEU A 262 -16.03 -11.37 -8.87
C LEU A 262 -14.74 -11.70 -9.63
N ILE A 263 -14.81 -11.64 -10.96
CA ILE A 263 -13.66 -11.86 -11.85
C ILE A 263 -13.42 -10.54 -12.57
N ASP A 264 -12.21 -10.02 -12.43
CA ASP A 264 -11.78 -8.74 -12.99
C ASP A 264 -10.34 -8.83 -13.54
N ASN A 265 -9.82 -7.71 -14.02
CA ASN A 265 -8.46 -7.62 -14.57
C ASN A 265 -7.34 -7.92 -13.56
N TRP A 266 -7.68 -8.09 -12.28
CA TRP A 266 -6.75 -8.40 -11.19
C TRP A 266 -6.95 -9.83 -10.65
N THR A 267 -7.70 -10.65 -11.38
CA THR A 267 -7.99 -12.04 -11.05
C THR A 267 -7.13 -12.97 -11.93
N VAL A 268 -6.51 -13.97 -11.32
CA VAL A 268 -5.70 -14.98 -12.00
C VAL A 268 -6.22 -16.36 -11.64
N ALA A 269 -6.37 -17.25 -12.63
CA ALA A 269 -6.78 -18.63 -12.41
C ALA A 269 -5.59 -19.59 -12.58
N VAL A 270 -5.48 -20.57 -11.68
CA VAL A 270 -4.51 -21.67 -11.76
C VAL A 270 -5.30 -22.97 -11.80
N LEU A 271 -5.20 -23.68 -12.93
CA LEU A 271 -5.81 -25.00 -13.12
C LEU A 271 -4.81 -26.08 -12.76
N MET A 272 -5.06 -26.78 -11.65
CA MET A 272 -4.17 -27.81 -11.12
C MET A 272 -4.96 -28.94 -10.43
N THR A 273 -6.08 -29.33 -11.04
CA THR A 273 -6.96 -30.35 -10.45
C THR A 273 -6.43 -31.77 -10.63
N HIS A 274 -5.46 -31.94 -11.56
CA HIS A 274 -4.99 -33.22 -12.07
C HIS A 274 -6.12 -34.06 -12.70
N ASN A 275 -7.16 -33.39 -13.19
CA ASN A 275 -8.31 -34.02 -13.82
C ASN A 275 -8.69 -33.25 -15.09
N TYR A 276 -8.43 -33.87 -16.24
CA TYR A 276 -8.69 -33.27 -17.56
C TYR A 276 -10.10 -32.71 -17.71
N ASN A 277 -11.13 -33.46 -17.28
CA ASN A 277 -12.53 -33.05 -17.42
C ASN A 277 -12.90 -31.90 -16.49
N TYR A 278 -12.22 -31.79 -15.34
CA TYR A 278 -12.45 -30.70 -14.40
C TYR A 278 -11.72 -29.43 -14.85
N ASP A 279 -10.48 -29.54 -15.31
CA ASP A 279 -9.71 -28.41 -15.82
C ASP A 279 -10.35 -27.82 -17.09
N ILE A 280 -10.81 -28.65 -18.03
CA ILE A 280 -11.50 -28.17 -19.23
C ILE A 280 -12.84 -27.50 -18.91
N ALA A 281 -13.51 -27.91 -17.83
CA ALA A 281 -14.74 -27.28 -17.36
C ALA A 281 -14.49 -25.91 -16.70
N ALA A 282 -13.35 -25.77 -16.00
CA ALA A 282 -12.94 -24.49 -15.41
C ALA A 282 -12.42 -23.48 -16.46
N LEU A 283 -11.89 -23.97 -17.58
CA LEU A 283 -11.34 -23.14 -18.66
C LEU A 283 -12.41 -22.54 -19.58
N LYS A 284 -13.58 -23.18 -19.69
CA LYS A 284 -14.69 -22.76 -20.55
C LYS A 284 -15.54 -21.68 -19.90
#